data_AF-A0A7V9P6F8-F1
#
_entry.id   AF-A0A7V9P6F8-F1
#
_cell.length_a   1.000
_cell.length_b   1.000
_cell.length_c   1.000
_cell.angle_alpha   90.00
_cell.angle_beta   90.00
_cell.angle_gamma   90.00
#
_symmetry.space_group_name_H-M   'P 1'
#
loop_
_entity.id
_entity.type
_entity.pdbx_description
1 polymer ?
#
loop_
_entity_poly.entity_id
_entity_poly.type
_entity_poly.pdbx_seq_one_letter_code
_entity_poly.pdbx_strand_id
1 'polypeptide(L)'
;MVTVVVAAALVHAGIVGAQTADPVLLAAGDIADCGRTQDEATAALLDAYPAATVATLGDNVYENGTAQEFSDCYGPSWGRHKARTRPSAGNHEYQTSRASGYFGYFGAAAGNPAEGWYSYDLGAWHVVVLNSNCSDVGGCDAGSPQEQWLRSDLVAHPARCTLAYWHHPRFASGLPTSSM
;
A
#
# COMPACT_ATOMS: atom_id res chain seq x y z
N MET A 1 -3.64 9.91 57.51
CA MET A 1 -4.54 10.35 56.42
C MET A 1 -4.21 9.50 55.20
N VAL A 2 -5.14 8.63 54.81
CA VAL A 2 -5.04 7.82 53.60
C VAL A 2 -5.53 8.70 52.45
N THR A 3 -4.70 8.91 51.44
CA THR A 3 -5.13 9.59 50.21
C THR A 3 -5.39 8.52 49.16
N VAL A 4 -6.65 8.37 48.77
CA VAL A 4 -7.08 7.57 47.63
C VAL A 4 -6.94 8.44 46.38
N VAL A 5 -6.22 7.95 45.36
CA VAL A 5 -6.24 8.55 44.02
C VAL A 5 -7.12 7.67 43.14
N VAL A 6 -8.24 8.21 42.68
CA VAL A 6 -9.10 7.58 41.68
C VAL A 6 -8.58 7.95 40.30
N ALA A 7 -8.23 6.94 39.50
CA ALA A 7 -7.92 7.10 38.09
C ALA A 7 -9.22 7.21 37.28
N ALA A 8 -9.28 8.17 36.35
CA ALA A 8 -10.28 8.19 35.30
C ALA A 8 -9.57 7.99 33.95
N ALA A 9 -9.64 6.78 33.41
CA ALA A 9 -9.29 6.54 32.02
C ALA A 9 -10.49 6.99 31.16
N LEU A 10 -10.34 8.11 30.44
CA LEU A 10 -11.25 8.47 29.37
C LEU A 10 -10.98 7.56 28.18
N VAL A 11 -11.72 6.45 28.09
CA VAL A 11 -11.85 5.71 26.84
C VAL A 11 -12.71 6.56 25.92
N HIS A 12 -12.07 7.31 25.02
CA HIS A 12 -12.79 7.86 23.87
C HIS A 12 -13.12 6.68 22.95
N ALA A 13 -14.26 6.05 23.19
CA ALA A 13 -14.91 5.27 22.15
C ALA A 13 -15.28 6.26 21.06
N GLY A 14 -14.41 6.37 20.05
CA GLY A 14 -14.69 7.13 18.85
C GLY A 14 -16.04 6.68 18.32
N ILE A 15 -16.97 7.62 18.20
CA ILE A 15 -18.18 7.46 17.42
C ILE A 15 -17.74 7.16 15.98
N VAL A 16 -17.64 5.86 15.65
CA VAL A 16 -17.55 5.41 14.26
C VAL A 16 -18.87 5.82 13.62
N GLY A 17 -18.85 6.90 12.84
CA GLY A 17 -19.98 7.27 12.01
C GLY A 17 -20.39 6.05 11.19
N ALA A 18 -21.67 5.70 11.20
CA ALA A 18 -22.18 4.57 10.46
C ALA A 18 -21.83 4.73 8.98
N GLN A 19 -20.85 3.95 8.50
CA GLN A 19 -20.57 3.85 7.09
C GLN A 19 -21.77 3.17 6.47
N THR A 20 -22.46 3.85 5.54
CA THR A 20 -23.76 3.41 5.01
C THR A 20 -23.67 2.19 4.09
N ALA A 21 -22.45 1.74 3.76
CA ALA A 21 -22.15 0.54 2.97
C ALA A 21 -20.74 0.03 3.29
N ASP A 22 -20.50 -1.26 3.05
CA ASP A 22 -19.18 -1.88 3.19
C ASP A 22 -18.16 -1.20 2.25
N PRO A 23 -16.92 -0.97 2.70
CA PRO A 23 -15.91 -0.37 1.84
C PRO A 23 -15.55 -1.32 0.70
N VAL A 24 -15.30 -0.73 -0.48
CA VAL A 24 -14.79 -1.46 -1.66
C VAL A 24 -13.31 -1.11 -1.85
N LEU A 25 -12.47 -2.14 -1.94
CA LEU A 25 -11.07 -2.04 -2.31
C LEU A 25 -10.86 -2.78 -3.64
N LEU A 26 -10.38 -2.07 -4.67
CA LEU A 26 -10.00 -2.65 -5.96
C LEU A 26 -8.48 -2.73 -6.03
N ALA A 27 -7.93 -3.89 -6.38
CA ALA A 27 -6.48 -4.12 -6.36
C ALA A 27 -5.97 -4.67 -7.69
N ALA A 28 -4.82 -4.16 -8.16
CA ALA A 28 -4.02 -4.76 -9.22
C ALA A 28 -2.53 -4.48 -9.01
N GLY A 29 -1.66 -5.34 -9.53
CA GLY A 29 -0.22 -5.10 -9.67
C GLY A 29 0.18 -5.20 -11.13
N ASP A 30 1.46 -4.97 -11.42
CA ASP A 30 2.04 -5.17 -12.76
C ASP A 30 1.29 -4.34 -13.83
N ILE A 31 1.25 -3.02 -13.62
CA ILE A 31 0.23 -2.14 -14.20
C ILE A 31 0.68 -1.55 -15.53
N ALA A 32 1.48 -0.48 -15.51
CA ALA A 32 1.75 0.33 -16.69
C ALA A 32 3.06 -0.07 -17.37
N ASP A 33 3.02 -0.26 -18.68
CA ASP A 33 4.17 -0.53 -19.55
C ASP A 33 4.11 0.52 -20.66
N CYS A 34 5.19 1.27 -20.85
CA CYS A 34 5.21 2.42 -21.76
C CYS A 34 5.17 2.00 -23.24
N GLY A 35 5.37 0.72 -23.56
CA GLY A 35 5.20 0.13 -24.88
C GLY A 35 3.83 -0.50 -25.13
N ARG A 36 2.90 -0.44 -24.16
CA ARG A 36 1.60 -1.10 -24.21
C ARG A 36 0.48 -0.16 -23.76
N THR A 37 -0.77 -0.60 -23.99
CA THR A 37 -1.98 0.17 -23.63
C THR A 37 -3.04 -0.71 -22.95
N GLN A 38 -2.68 -1.92 -22.50
CA GLN A 38 -3.65 -2.84 -21.90
C GLN A 38 -4.06 -2.41 -20.49
N ASP A 39 -3.21 -1.62 -19.84
CA ASP A 39 -3.46 -0.93 -18.58
C ASP A 39 -4.67 0.01 -18.64
N GLU A 40 -5.00 0.57 -19.82
CA GLU A 40 -6.22 1.38 -19.99
C GLU A 40 -7.50 0.58 -19.76
N ALA A 41 -7.50 -0.71 -20.13
CA ALA A 41 -8.66 -1.56 -19.93
C ALA A 41 -8.90 -1.84 -18.44
N THR A 42 -7.83 -2.00 -17.65
CA THR A 42 -7.96 -2.18 -16.19
C THR A 42 -8.24 -0.85 -15.50
N ALA A 43 -7.70 0.27 -15.99
CA ALA A 43 -8.04 1.61 -15.50
C ALA A 43 -9.53 1.94 -15.72
N ALA A 44 -10.12 1.49 -16.84
CA ALA A 44 -11.54 1.66 -17.13
C ALA A 44 -12.45 0.89 -16.16
N LEU A 45 -12.00 -0.25 -15.61
CA LEU A 45 -12.73 -0.95 -14.55
C LEU A 45 -12.79 -0.09 -13.28
N LEU A 46 -11.73 0.66 -12.97
CA LEU A 46 -11.72 1.54 -11.80
C LEU A 46 -12.70 2.71 -11.96
N ASP A 47 -12.90 3.22 -13.18
CA ASP A 47 -13.86 4.30 -13.49
C ASP A 47 -15.31 3.90 -13.14
N ALA A 48 -15.65 2.61 -13.24
CA ALA A 48 -16.97 2.10 -12.88
C ALA A 48 -17.25 2.09 -11.36
N TYR A 49 -16.23 2.31 -10.52
CA TYR A 49 -16.33 2.31 -9.05
C TYR A 49 -15.66 3.56 -8.45
N PRO A 50 -16.24 4.76 -8.66
CA PRO A 50 -15.60 6.03 -8.28
C PRO A 50 -15.44 6.22 -6.76
N ALA A 51 -16.21 5.49 -5.95
CA ALA A 51 -16.14 5.54 -4.49
C ALA A 51 -15.19 4.49 -3.87
N ALA A 52 -14.64 3.56 -4.67
CA ALA A 52 -13.76 2.53 -4.17
C ALA A 52 -12.35 3.08 -3.87
N THR A 53 -11.69 2.53 -2.85
CA THR A 53 -10.24 2.70 -2.67
C THR A 53 -9.52 1.84 -3.71
N VAL A 54 -8.42 2.33 -4.26
CA VAL A 54 -7.56 1.57 -5.19
C VAL A 54 -6.29 1.16 -4.45
N ALA A 55 -5.93 -0.11 -4.50
CA ALA A 55 -4.63 -0.60 -4.04
C ALA A 55 -3.79 -1.00 -5.26
N THR A 56 -2.56 -0.51 -5.33
CA THR A 56 -1.59 -1.10 -6.28
C THR A 56 -0.73 -2.12 -5.54
N LEU A 57 -0.47 -3.25 -6.17
CA LEU A 57 0.25 -4.39 -5.59
C LEU A 57 1.72 -4.42 -6.05
N GLY A 58 2.33 -3.25 -6.27
CA GLY A 58 3.69 -3.12 -6.81
C GLY A 58 3.76 -3.20 -8.33
N ASP A 59 4.94 -2.85 -8.85
CA ASP A 59 5.23 -2.72 -10.28
C ASP A 59 4.17 -1.86 -10.97
N ASN A 60 4.07 -0.64 -10.46
CA ASN A 60 3.15 0.38 -10.94
C ASN A 60 3.54 0.81 -12.35
N VAL A 61 4.84 1.00 -12.57
CA VAL A 61 5.45 1.08 -13.89
C VAL A 61 6.42 -0.09 -14.07
N TYR A 62 6.35 -0.76 -15.20
CA TYR A 62 6.90 -2.11 -15.34
C TYR A 62 8.36 -2.14 -15.78
N GLU A 63 8.95 -1.08 -16.32
CA GLU A 63 10.34 -1.16 -16.80
C GLU A 63 11.35 -0.79 -15.71
N ASN A 64 11.42 0.48 -15.29
CA ASN A 64 12.53 0.93 -14.43
C ASN A 64 12.14 1.83 -13.25
N GLY A 65 10.84 2.02 -12.95
CA GLY A 65 10.43 2.81 -11.78
C GLY A 65 10.72 4.31 -11.87
N THR A 66 10.99 4.84 -13.06
CA THR A 66 11.45 6.23 -13.27
C THR A 66 10.32 7.24 -13.21
N ALA A 67 10.64 8.48 -12.85
CA ALA A 67 9.68 9.59 -12.90
C ALA A 67 9.10 9.80 -14.30
N GLN A 68 9.88 9.51 -15.36
CA GLN A 68 9.43 9.60 -16.74
C GLN A 68 8.35 8.55 -17.05
N GLU A 69 8.55 7.29 -16.66
CA GLU A 69 7.54 6.24 -16.87
C GLU A 69 6.25 6.55 -16.09
N PHE A 70 6.37 7.06 -14.86
CA PHE A 70 5.20 7.53 -14.11
C PHE A 70 4.47 8.69 -14.79
N SER A 71 5.20 9.61 -15.44
CA SER A 71 4.63 10.73 -16.20
C SER A 71 3.99 10.27 -17.51
N ASP A 72 4.63 9.36 -18.23
CA ASP A 72 4.35 9.10 -19.64
C ASP A 72 3.39 7.92 -19.86
N CYS A 73 3.40 6.91 -18.97
CA CYS A 73 2.50 5.75 -19.10
C CYS A 73 1.57 5.53 -17.90
N TYR A 74 2.04 5.61 -16.64
CA TYR A 74 1.10 5.46 -15.52
C TYR A 74 0.15 6.66 -15.42
N GLY A 75 0.67 7.88 -15.51
CA GLY A 75 -0.07 9.13 -15.37
C GLY A 75 -1.30 9.25 -16.27
N PRO A 76 -1.17 9.04 -17.59
CA PRO A 76 -2.30 9.12 -18.53
C PRO A 76 -3.36 8.03 -18.31
N SER A 77 -2.94 6.85 -17.85
CA SER A 77 -3.80 5.70 -17.61
C SER A 77 -4.32 5.68 -16.17
N TRP A 78 -3.71 4.90 -15.28
CA TRP A 78 -4.11 4.77 -13.88
C TRP A 78 -3.98 6.05 -13.05
N GLY A 79 -3.17 7.03 -13.48
CA GLY A 79 -2.90 8.26 -12.75
C GLY A 79 -4.13 9.12 -12.46
N ARG A 80 -5.19 9.01 -13.26
CA ARG A 80 -6.49 9.65 -12.98
C ARG A 80 -7.15 9.17 -11.67
N HIS A 81 -6.74 8.02 -11.15
CA HIS A 81 -7.22 7.44 -9.88
C HIS A 81 -6.31 7.73 -8.69
N LYS A 82 -5.17 8.39 -8.91
CA LYS A 82 -4.10 8.61 -7.90
C LYS A 82 -4.61 9.15 -6.56
N ALA A 83 -5.61 10.03 -6.55
CA ALA A 83 -6.15 10.63 -5.33
C ALA A 83 -6.79 9.61 -4.36
N ARG A 84 -7.20 8.44 -4.85
CA ARG A 84 -7.79 7.34 -4.07
C ARG A 84 -6.93 6.07 -4.09
N THR A 85 -5.68 6.18 -4.57
CA THR A 85 -4.73 5.08 -4.62
C THR A 85 -3.93 4.98 -3.32
N ARG A 86 -3.81 3.76 -2.81
CA ARG A 86 -2.96 3.32 -1.70
C ARG A 86 -1.90 2.38 -2.30
N PRO A 87 -0.74 2.91 -2.69
CA PRO A 87 0.20 2.14 -3.48
C PRO A 87 1.14 1.27 -2.62
N SER A 88 1.55 0.11 -3.13
CA SER A 88 2.76 -0.57 -2.68
C SER A 88 3.85 -0.51 -3.74
N ALA A 89 5.11 -0.65 -3.34
CA ALA A 89 6.24 -0.78 -4.24
C ALA A 89 6.48 -2.26 -4.59
N GLY A 90 6.84 -2.52 -5.85
CA GLY A 90 7.40 -3.77 -6.36
C GLY A 90 8.88 -3.62 -6.68
N ASN A 91 9.48 -4.63 -7.30
CA ASN A 91 10.91 -4.62 -7.59
C ASN A 91 11.27 -3.65 -8.72
N HIS A 92 10.36 -3.37 -9.66
CA HIS A 92 10.64 -2.43 -10.75
C HIS A 92 10.76 -0.99 -10.27
N GLU A 93 10.08 -0.62 -9.19
CA GLU A 93 10.26 0.68 -8.55
C GLU A 93 11.70 0.90 -8.04
N TYR A 94 12.35 -0.14 -7.54
CA TYR A 94 13.70 -0.11 -6.98
C TYR A 94 14.83 -0.16 -8.01
N GLN A 95 14.50 -0.21 -9.31
CA GLN A 95 15.49 0.04 -10.37
C GLN A 95 15.95 1.50 -10.41
N THR A 96 15.25 2.40 -9.70
CA THR A 96 15.78 3.72 -9.32
C THR A 96 16.29 3.72 -7.89
N SER A 97 17.25 4.60 -7.61
CA SER A 97 17.78 4.77 -6.26
C SER A 97 16.65 5.04 -5.27
N ARG A 98 16.49 4.15 -4.28
CA ARG A 98 15.49 4.23 -3.21
C ARG A 98 14.06 4.41 -3.73
N ALA A 99 13.73 3.84 -4.89
CA ALA A 99 12.43 4.00 -5.52
C ALA A 99 11.98 5.47 -5.67
N SER A 100 12.93 6.36 -6.02
CA SER A 100 12.71 7.79 -6.10
C SER A 100 11.56 8.21 -7.03
N GLY A 101 11.34 7.50 -8.15
CA GLY A 101 10.20 7.77 -9.03
C GLY A 101 8.86 7.46 -8.38
N TYR A 102 8.76 6.33 -7.68
CA TYR A 102 7.57 5.91 -6.93
C TYR A 102 7.20 6.88 -5.82
N PHE A 103 8.14 7.19 -4.92
CA PHE A 103 7.88 8.12 -3.83
C PHE A 103 7.67 9.56 -4.32
N GLY A 104 8.37 9.96 -5.38
CA GLY A 104 8.15 11.25 -6.02
C GLY A 104 6.76 11.37 -6.66
N TYR A 105 6.28 10.30 -7.30
CA TYR A 105 4.97 10.27 -7.92
C TYR A 105 3.86 10.21 -6.87
N PHE A 106 3.82 9.21 -5.99
CA PHE A 106 2.71 9.02 -5.05
C PHE A 106 2.77 9.91 -3.81
N GLY A 107 3.94 10.47 -3.47
CA GLY A 107 4.12 11.35 -2.32
C GLY A 107 3.68 10.68 -1.02
N ALA A 108 2.96 11.43 -0.17
CA ALA A 108 2.52 10.95 1.15
C ALA A 108 1.61 9.69 1.10
N ALA A 109 0.99 9.39 -0.04
CA ALA A 109 0.19 8.17 -0.18
C ALA A 109 1.05 6.89 -0.09
N ALA A 110 2.33 6.97 -0.45
CA ALA A 110 3.29 5.86 -0.39
C ALA A 110 3.96 5.68 0.99
N GLY A 111 3.51 6.42 2.02
CA GLY A 111 4.12 6.39 3.34
C GLY A 111 5.45 7.13 3.40
N ASN A 112 6.29 6.75 4.38
CA ASN A 112 7.60 7.34 4.58
C ASN A 112 8.59 6.84 3.52
N PRO A 113 9.22 7.71 2.70
CA PRO A 113 10.19 7.30 1.67
C PRO A 113 11.45 6.60 2.19
N ALA A 114 11.73 6.69 3.50
CA ALA A 114 12.84 5.95 4.11
C ALA A 114 12.49 4.49 4.44
N GLU A 115 11.21 4.11 4.36
CA GLU A 115 10.67 2.83 4.82
C GLU A 115 9.87 2.12 3.71
N GLY A 116 8.86 2.79 3.16
CA GLY A 116 8.02 2.25 2.09
C GLY A 116 6.93 1.26 2.52
N TRP A 117 6.66 1.14 3.82
CA TRP A 117 5.50 0.46 4.39
C TRP A 117 4.65 1.46 5.20
N TYR A 118 3.36 1.16 5.34
CA TYR A 118 2.41 1.97 6.11
C TYR A 118 1.12 1.18 6.37
N SER A 119 0.23 1.73 7.18
CA SER A 119 -1.11 1.17 7.41
C SER A 119 -2.18 2.27 7.33
N TYR A 120 -3.44 1.88 7.12
CA TYR A 120 -4.58 2.78 7.12
C TYR A 120 -5.87 2.02 7.46
N ASP A 121 -6.84 2.74 7.99
CA ASP A 121 -8.18 2.17 8.21
C ASP A 121 -9.10 2.46 7.01
N LEU A 122 -9.85 1.45 6.63
CA LEU A 122 -10.87 1.52 5.58
C LEU A 122 -12.16 0.89 6.10
N GLY A 123 -13.04 1.73 6.65
CA GLY A 123 -14.22 1.27 7.36
C GLY A 123 -13.85 0.45 8.59
N ALA A 124 -14.36 -0.78 8.68
CA ALA A 124 -14.02 -1.70 9.76
C ALA A 124 -12.71 -2.48 9.53
N TRP A 125 -12.04 -2.27 8.38
CA TRP A 125 -10.78 -2.94 8.05
C TRP A 125 -9.59 -2.11 8.50
N HIS A 126 -8.64 -2.78 9.15
CA HIS A 126 -7.27 -2.30 9.23
C HIS A 126 -6.47 -2.86 8.05
N VAL A 127 -5.87 -1.99 7.24
CA VAL A 127 -5.14 -2.38 6.04
C VAL A 127 -3.66 -2.06 6.20
N VAL A 128 -2.82 -3.06 5.96
CA VAL A 128 -1.37 -2.98 6.05
C VAL A 128 -0.77 -3.07 4.65
N VAL A 129 0.12 -2.15 4.34
CA VAL A 129 0.88 -2.12 3.08
C VAL A 129 2.33 -2.39 3.40
N LEU A 130 2.82 -3.55 2.97
CA LEU A 130 4.19 -3.98 3.22
C LEU A 130 5.07 -3.73 1.99
N ASN A 131 6.35 -3.52 2.26
CA ASN A 131 7.38 -3.46 1.24
C ASN A 131 8.14 -4.78 1.20
N SER A 132 7.92 -5.54 0.13
CA SER A 132 8.55 -6.85 -0.04
C SER A 132 9.93 -6.82 -0.70
N ASN A 133 10.51 -5.64 -0.94
CA ASN A 133 11.87 -5.48 -1.48
C ASN A 133 12.92 -5.58 -0.37
N CYS A 134 13.04 -6.77 0.21
CA CYS A 134 13.73 -6.98 1.48
C CYS A 134 15.19 -6.50 1.51
N SER A 135 15.91 -6.59 0.38
CA SER A 135 17.26 -6.06 0.22
C SER A 135 17.34 -4.54 0.36
N ASP A 136 16.29 -3.84 -0.03
CA ASP A 136 16.25 -2.38 -0.12
C ASP A 136 15.74 -1.71 1.15
N VAL A 137 15.09 -2.47 2.04
CA VAL A 137 14.35 -1.92 3.18
C VAL A 137 14.78 -2.45 4.55
N GLY A 138 16.00 -3.02 4.62
CA GLY A 138 16.59 -3.48 5.87
C GLY A 138 16.11 -4.87 6.31
N GLY A 139 15.60 -5.68 5.38
CA GLY A 139 15.14 -7.05 5.60
C GLY A 139 13.63 -7.17 5.80
N CYS A 140 13.15 -8.41 5.69
CA CYS A 140 11.75 -8.78 5.97
C CYS A 140 11.63 -9.91 7.01
N ASP A 141 12.77 -10.39 7.55
CA ASP A 141 12.80 -11.46 8.53
C ASP A 141 12.36 -10.97 9.92
N ALA A 142 12.17 -11.92 10.84
CA ALA A 142 11.92 -11.60 12.25
C ALA A 142 13.03 -10.70 12.81
N GLY A 143 12.64 -9.59 13.45
CA GLY A 143 13.58 -8.60 13.94
C GLY A 143 14.02 -7.55 12.92
N SER A 144 13.57 -7.61 11.66
CA SER A 144 13.73 -6.49 10.72
C SER A 144 12.96 -5.25 11.19
N PRO A 145 13.34 -4.02 10.77
CA PRO A 145 12.59 -2.81 11.12
C PRO A 145 11.11 -2.92 10.75
N GLN A 146 10.81 -3.48 9.58
CA GLN A 146 9.44 -3.67 9.10
C GLN A 146 8.66 -4.69 9.95
N GLU A 147 9.25 -5.82 10.35
CA GLU A 147 8.55 -6.80 11.19
C GLU A 147 8.26 -6.24 12.59
N GLN A 148 9.22 -5.51 13.18
CA GLN A 148 9.01 -4.86 14.48
C GLN A 148 7.93 -3.78 14.41
N TRP A 149 7.92 -2.99 13.32
CA TRP A 149 6.86 -2.03 13.05
C TRP A 149 5.50 -2.74 12.91
N LEU A 150 5.41 -3.78 12.07
CA LEU A 150 4.18 -4.52 11.81
C LEU A 150 3.60 -5.13 13.11
N ARG A 151 4.46 -5.69 13.96
CA ARG A 151 4.04 -6.21 15.27
C ARG A 151 3.42 -5.12 16.14
N SER A 152 4.00 -3.93 16.14
CA SER A 152 3.51 -2.79 16.92
C SER A 152 2.20 -2.25 16.34
N ASP A 153 2.11 -2.16 15.02
CA ASP A 153 0.94 -1.71 14.27
C ASP A 153 -0.26 -2.64 14.51
N LEU A 154 -0.08 -3.96 14.44
CA LEU A 154 -1.16 -4.92 14.71
C LEU A 154 -1.62 -4.94 16.18
N VAL A 155 -0.76 -4.59 17.14
CA VAL A 155 -1.15 -4.42 18.55
C VAL A 155 -1.98 -3.14 18.73
N ALA A 156 -1.62 -2.07 18.02
CA ALA A 156 -2.33 -0.79 18.07
C ALA A 156 -3.70 -0.84 17.37
N HIS A 157 -3.88 -1.73 16.39
CA HIS A 157 -5.09 -1.85 15.58
C HIS A 157 -5.72 -3.25 15.70
N PRO A 158 -6.41 -3.56 16.82
CA PRO A 158 -7.02 -4.87 17.07
C PRO A 158 -8.33 -5.09 16.28
N ALA A 159 -8.40 -4.59 15.04
CA ALA A 159 -9.53 -4.76 14.15
C ALA A 159 -9.76 -6.26 13.88
N ARG A 160 -11.03 -6.68 13.84
CA ARG A 160 -11.36 -8.07 13.48
C ARG A 160 -11.07 -8.36 12.01
N CYS A 161 -11.18 -7.34 11.18
CA CYS A 161 -10.94 -7.39 9.75
C CYS A 161 -9.59 -6.75 9.49
N THR A 162 -8.58 -7.57 9.18
CA THR A 162 -7.24 -7.10 8.83
C THR A 162 -6.87 -7.65 7.46
N LEU A 163 -6.40 -6.77 6.58
CA LEU A 163 -5.90 -7.12 5.26
C LEU A 163 -4.47 -6.61 5.14
N ALA A 164 -3.60 -7.41 4.54
CA ALA A 164 -2.26 -6.99 4.19
C ALA A 164 -1.99 -7.24 2.70
N TYR A 165 -1.31 -6.32 2.04
CA TYR A 165 -0.87 -6.51 0.66
C TYR A 165 0.53 -5.95 0.41
N TRP A 166 1.19 -6.53 -0.59
CA TRP A 166 2.54 -6.24 -1.05
C TRP A 166 2.76 -6.92 -2.41
N HIS A 167 3.96 -6.80 -2.97
CA HIS A 167 4.27 -7.25 -4.32
C HIS A 167 4.65 -8.74 -4.44
N HIS A 168 5.75 -9.17 -3.80
CA HIS A 168 6.26 -10.53 -3.97
C HIS A 168 5.37 -11.58 -3.26
N PRO A 169 4.70 -12.50 -3.96
CA PRO A 169 3.71 -13.39 -3.35
C PRO A 169 4.36 -14.34 -2.35
N ARG A 170 3.72 -14.53 -1.18
CA ARG A 170 4.18 -15.52 -0.19
C ARG A 170 4.02 -16.96 -0.69
N PHE A 171 2.97 -17.18 -1.49
CA PHE A 171 2.60 -18.46 -2.08
C PHE A 171 2.19 -18.23 -3.54
N ALA A 172 2.82 -18.93 -4.48
CA ALA A 172 2.47 -18.90 -5.89
C ALA A 172 2.71 -20.28 -6.52
N SER A 173 1.88 -20.66 -7.49
CA SER A 173 2.00 -21.93 -8.24
C SER A 173 2.47 -21.74 -9.69
N GLY A 174 2.64 -20.49 -10.13
CA GLY A 174 3.23 -20.15 -11.43
C GLY A 174 4.76 -20.19 -11.39
N LEU A 175 5.38 -20.27 -12.58
CA LEU A 175 6.82 -20.07 -12.69
C LEU A 175 7.14 -18.60 -12.34
N PRO A 176 8.18 -18.31 -11.53
CA PRO A 176 8.56 -16.93 -11.25
C PRO A 176 8.94 -16.23 -12.55
N THR A 177 8.24 -15.15 -12.88
CA THR A 177 8.75 -14.14 -13.81
C THR A 177 9.67 -13.24 -13.00
N SER A 178 10.97 -13.58 -13.02
CA SER A 178 12.08 -12.86 -12.38
C SER A 178 12.35 -13.22 -10.91
N SER A 179 13.64 -13.37 -10.61
CA SER A 179 14.25 -14.01 -9.44
C SER A 179 14.03 -13.27 -8.11
N MET A 180 13.96 -14.04 -7.03
CA MET A 180 14.18 -13.58 -5.64
C MET A 180 15.52 -12.87 -5.47
#